data_AF-X1K2C3-F1
#
_entry.id   AF-X1K2C3-F1
#
_cell.length_a   1.000
_cell.length_b   1.000
_cell.length_c   1.000
_cell.angle_alpha   90.00
_cell.angle_beta   90.00
_cell.angle_gamma   90.00
#
_symmetry.space_group_name_H-M   'P 1'
#
loop_
_entity.id
_entity.type
_entity.pdbx_description
1 polymer ?
#
loop_
_entity_poly.entity_id
_entity_poly.type
_entity_poly.pdbx_seq_one_letter_code
_entity_poly.pdbx_strand_id
1 'polypeptide(L)' 'WVGKLFPTYYVMNPIMEITREGGSWSTVNLDVFILIGIIAVFVAIVGVIANKTRQQEA' A
#
# COMPACT_ATOMS: atom_id res chain seq x y z
N TRP A 1 16.47 3.92 -2.28
CA TRP A 1 15.80 2.76 -2.93
C TRP A 1 15.19 1.81 -1.90
N VAL A 2 15.90 1.41 -0.84
CA VAL A 2 15.40 0.49 0.21
C VAL A 2 14.06 0.94 0.82
N GLY A 3 13.88 2.24 1.06
CA GLY A 3 12.63 2.76 1.62
C GLY A 3 11.37 2.40 0.82
N LYS A 4 11.48 2.27 -0.52
CA LYS A 4 10.36 1.92 -1.40
C LYS A 4 9.84 0.48 -1.21
N LEU A 5 10.57 -0.34 -0.46
CA LEU A 5 10.14 -1.69 -0.09
C LEU A 5 8.99 -1.69 0.92
N PHE A 6 8.92 -0.65 1.75
CA PHE A 6 7.94 -0.59 2.84
C PHE A 6 6.74 0.28 2.46
N PRO A 7 5.50 -0.11 2.84
CA PRO A 7 4.30 0.68 2.55
C PRO A 7 4.36 2.10 3.14
N THR A 8 5.09 2.26 4.25
CA THR A 8 5.27 3.54 4.94
C THR A 8 5.90 4.61 4.05
N TYR A 9 6.72 4.23 3.06
CA TYR A 9 7.26 5.18 2.08
C TYR A 9 6.13 5.81 1.25
N TYR A 10 5.20 5.00 0.74
CA TYR A 10 4.09 5.48 -0.07
C TYR A 10 3.01 6.23 0.73
N VAL A 11 3.12 6.24 2.06
CA VAL A 11 2.33 7.12 2.93
C VAL A 11 3.07 8.41 3.21
N MET A 12 4.33 8.32 3.65
CA MET A 12 5.10 9.50 4.04
C MET A 12 5.50 10.37 2.86
N ASN A 13 5.86 9.79 1.72
CA ASN A 13 6.29 10.56 0.56
C ASN A 13 5.18 11.52 0.06
N PRO A 14 3.92 11.08 -0.15
CA PRO A 14 2.82 11.99 -0.47
C PRO A 14 2.55 13.09 0.56
N ILE A 15 2.63 12.75 1.85
CA ILE A 15 2.42 13.73 2.93
C ILE A 15 3.48 14.82 2.84
N MET A 16 4.74 14.43 2.67
CA MET A 16 5.86 15.36 2.60
C MET A 16 5.77 16.23 1.34
N GLU A 17 5.44 15.63 0.20
CA GLU A 17 5.25 16.32 -1.08
C GLU A 17 4.16 17.40 -0.99
N ILE A 18 2.98 17.06 -0.46
CA ILE A 18 1.87 18.01 -0.31
C ILE A 18 2.19 19.10 0.72
N THR A 19 2.74 18.72 1.87
CA THR A 19 2.89 19.63 3.01
C THR A 19 4.10 20.54 2.93
N ARG A 20 5.22 20.05 2.36
CA ARG A 20 6.49 20.79 2.33
C ARG A 20 6.81 21.34 0.95
N GLU A 21 6.51 20.58 -0.10
CA GLU A 21 6.88 20.95 -1.47
C GLU A 21 5.74 21.66 -2.20
N GLY A 22 4.54 21.74 -1.58
CA GLY A 22 3.36 22.34 -2.19
C GLY A 22 2.85 21.53 -3.38
N GLY A 23 3.17 20.24 -3.43
CA GLY A 23 2.77 19.33 -4.48
C GLY A 23 1.26 19.17 -4.59
N SER A 24 0.82 18.67 -5.74
CA SER A 24 -0.60 18.50 -6.06
C SER A 24 -0.92 17.03 -6.32
N TRP A 25 -2.19 16.71 -6.56
CA TRP A 25 -2.60 15.33 -6.82
C TRP A 25 -1.78 14.63 -7.92
N SER A 26 -1.38 15.36 -8.97
CA SER A 26 -0.60 14.78 -10.07
C SER A 26 0.82 14.36 -9.67
N THR A 27 1.37 14.89 -8.56
CA THR A 27 2.72 14.53 -8.10
C THR A 27 2.72 13.31 -7.19
N VAL A 28 1.60 13.02 -6.53
CA VAL A 28 1.48 11.92 -5.53
C VAL A 28 0.63 10.74 -5.98
N ASN A 29 -0.13 10.86 -7.07
CA ASN A 29 -1.09 9.85 -7.51
C ASN A 29 -0.47 8.46 -7.69
N LEU A 30 0.76 8.39 -8.22
CA LEU A 30 1.45 7.13 -8.47
C LEU A 30 1.78 6.41 -7.16
N ASP A 31 2.30 7.13 -6.17
CA ASP A 31 2.59 6.56 -4.84
C ASP A 31 1.31 6.04 -4.17
N VAL A 32 0.20 6.78 -4.30
CA VAL A 32 -1.10 6.37 -3.77
C VAL A 32 -1.61 5.10 -4.47
N PHE A 33 -1.49 5.00 -5.80
CA PHE A 33 -1.88 3.79 -6.52
C PHE A 33 -1.01 2.58 -6.19
N ILE A 34 0.29 2.78 -5.98
CA ILE A 34 1.18 1.71 -5.51
C ILE A 34 0.74 1.22 -4.13
N LEU A 35 0.42 2.14 -3.22
CA LEU A 35 -0.08 1.79 -1.88
C LEU A 35 -1.38 0.98 -1.94
N ILE A 36 -2.33 1.39 -2.80
CA ILE A 36 -3.58 0.65 -3.04
C ILE A 36 -3.28 -0.77 -3.55
N GLY A 37 -2.33 -0.91 -4.49
CA GLY A 37 -1.90 -2.20 -5.01
C GLY A 37 -1.33 -3.11 -3.91
N ILE A 38 -0.48 -2.57 -3.02
CA ILE A 38 0.07 -3.31 -1.89
C ILE A 38 -1.04 -3.76 -0.93
N ILE A 39 -2.00 -2.90 -0.62
CA ILE A 39 -3.15 -3.25 0.23
C ILE A 39 -3.96 -4.38 -0.42
N ALA A 40 -4.25 -4.30 -1.72
CA ALA A 40 -4.96 -5.34 -2.44
C ALA A 40 -4.24 -6.70 -2.38
N VAL A 41 -2.90 -6.70 -2.50
CA VAL A 41 -2.08 -7.90 -2.35
C VAL A 41 -2.20 -8.48 -0.94
N PHE A 42 -2.12 -7.66 0.11
CA PHE A 42 -2.28 -8.15 1.48
C PHE A 42 -3.67 -8.71 1.75
N VAL A 43 -4.72 -8.04 1.26
CA VAL A 43 -6.10 -8.54 1.36
C VAL A 43 -6.23 -9.88 0.66
N ALA A 44 -5.65 -10.05 -0.54
CA ALA A 44 -5.67 -11.31 -1.26
C ALA A 44 -4.93 -12.42 -0.50
N ILE A 45 -3.74 -12.14 0.04
CA ILE A 45 -2.97 -13.10 0.84
C ILE A 45 -3.77 -13.54 2.07
N VAL A 46 -4.31 -12.59 2.83
CA VAL A 46 -5.13 -12.87 4.01
C VAL A 46 -6.36 -13.68 3.64
N GLY A 47 -7.05 -13.33 2.54
CA GLY A 47 -8.22 -14.07 2.06
C GLY A 47 -7.89 -15.51 1.68
N VAL A 48 -6.76 -15.75 1.01
CA VAL A 48 -6.28 -17.10 0.67
C VAL A 48 -5.98 -17.89 1.94
N ILE A 49 -5.27 -17.30 2.90
CA ILE A 49 -4.91 -17.97 4.16
C ILE A 49 -6.18 -18.31 4.96
N ALA A 50 -7.09 -17.34 5.13
CA ALA A 50 -8.34 -17.53 5.87
C ALA A 50 -9.21 -18.64 5.23
N ASN A 51 -9.31 -18.67 3.90
CA ASN A 51 -10.03 -19.71 3.19
C ASN A 51 -9.40 -21.10 3.39
N LYS A 52 -8.07 -21.19 3.40
CA LYS A 52 -7.36 -22.44 3.67
C LYS A 52 -7.61 -22.94 5.09
N THR A 53 -7.56 -22.07 6.10
CA THR A 53 -7.82 -22.45 7.49
C THR A 53 -9.24 -22.98 7.66
N ARG A 54 -10.23 -22.29 7.08
CA ARG A 54 -11.64 -22.73 7.14
C ARG A 54 -11.88 -24.10 6.50
N GLN A 55 -11.14 -24.47 5.46
CA GLN A 55 -11.25 -25.81 4.84
C GLN A 55 -10.62 -26.92 5.68
N GLN A 56 -9.70 -26.61 6.59
CA GLN A 56 -9.08 -27.60 7.49
C GLN A 56 -9.93 -27.90 8.72
N GLU A 57 -10.81 -26.97 9.11
CA GLU A 57 -11.70 -27.10 10.27
C GLU A 57 -13.05 -27.78 9.94
N ALA A 58 -13.38 -27.94 8.67
CA ALA A 58 -14.61 -28.56 8.16
C ALA A 58 -14.38 -30.02 7.74
#